data_AF-A0A3E4XII5-F1
#
_entry.id   AF-A0A3E4XII5-F1
#
_cell.length_a   1.000
_cell.length_b   1.000
_cell.length_c   1.000
_cell.angle_alpha   90.00
_cell.angle_beta   90.00
_cell.angle_gamma   90.00
#
_symmetry.space_group_name_H-M   'P 1'
#
loop_
_entity.id
_entity.type
_entity.pdbx_description
1 polymer ?
#
loop_
_entity_poly.entity_id
_entity_poly.type
_entity_poly.pdbx_seq_one_letter_code
_entity_poly.pdbx_strand_id
1 'polypeptide(L)'
;MITDKMSDMEIFKEVWSERGAVHGYMERLIPKYRRPIIKSNKFPMYFTPIEFVSRKNNRYLIFFEARNKKDWERGILYTIICLYEKQGGTNVMMFSTVSKAIHIYSPHFFSRYRSRFLKDDSMPPLDVIKRFFKINPTATIYLVEDSDEFYGTCNEGAIFGKITADNVIVLKTFVSFDMLHDSQEHIKTEIYDNLIKYRAEIQ
;
A
#
# COMPACT_ATOMS: atom_id res chain seq x y z
N MET A 1 -7.54 -17.53 -10.17
CA MET A 1 -7.20 -17.42 -8.74
C MET A 1 -5.70 -17.54 -8.60
N ILE A 2 -5.08 -16.62 -7.86
CA ILE A 2 -3.67 -16.68 -7.51
C ILE A 2 -3.40 -17.93 -6.67
N THR A 3 -2.30 -18.60 -6.97
CA THR A 3 -1.85 -19.79 -6.22
C THR A 3 -0.42 -19.59 -5.72
N ASP A 4 -0.03 -20.38 -4.73
CA ASP A 4 1.28 -20.35 -4.09
C ASP A 4 2.44 -20.69 -5.05
N LYS A 5 2.15 -21.43 -6.13
CA LYS A 5 3.11 -21.84 -7.16
C LYS A 5 3.40 -20.75 -8.21
N MET A 6 2.59 -19.70 -8.28
CA MET A 6 2.78 -18.64 -9.27
C MET A 6 4.01 -17.79 -8.97
N SER A 7 4.80 -17.51 -9.99
CA SER A 7 5.83 -16.48 -9.97
C SER A 7 5.22 -15.09 -9.80
N ASP A 8 6.02 -14.12 -9.37
CA ASP A 8 5.54 -12.74 -9.17
C ASP A 8 5.01 -12.12 -10.49
N MET A 9 5.57 -12.53 -11.64
CA MET A 9 5.10 -12.10 -12.95
C MET A 9 3.78 -12.75 -13.37
N GLU A 10 3.53 -14.01 -12.99
CA GLU A 10 2.22 -14.64 -13.21
C GLU A 10 1.14 -13.99 -12.34
N ILE A 11 1.46 -13.67 -11.09
CA ILE A 11 0.58 -12.93 -10.18
C ILE A 11 0.26 -11.55 -10.76
N PHE A 12 1.28 -10.84 -11.24
CA PHE A 12 1.09 -9.57 -11.95
C PHE A 12 0.10 -9.70 -13.09
N LYS A 13 0.33 -10.63 -14.02
CA LYS A 13 -0.52 -10.83 -15.20
C LYS A 13 -1.96 -11.17 -14.80
N GLU A 14 -2.15 -12.02 -13.80
CA GLU A 14 -3.46 -12.39 -13.26
C GLU A 14 -4.19 -11.14 -12.73
N VAL A 15 -3.58 -10.38 -11.82
CA VAL A 15 -4.24 -9.18 -11.25
C VAL A 15 -4.42 -8.07 -12.28
N TRP A 16 -3.43 -7.85 -13.15
CA TRP A 16 -3.50 -6.84 -14.20
C TRP A 16 -4.64 -7.11 -15.19
N SER A 17 -4.95 -8.39 -15.45
CA SER A 17 -6.10 -8.79 -16.26
C SER A 17 -7.44 -8.41 -15.64
N GLU A 18 -7.52 -8.32 -14.30
CA GLU A 18 -8.75 -7.99 -13.56
C GLU A 18 -8.86 -6.51 -13.18
N ARG A 19 -7.81 -5.70 -13.43
CA ARG A 19 -7.74 -4.29 -13.00
C ARG A 19 -8.97 -3.46 -13.37
N GLY A 20 -9.52 -3.66 -14.58
CA GLY A 20 -10.69 -2.93 -15.06
C GLY A 20 -11.98 -3.30 -14.31
N ALA A 21 -12.12 -4.58 -13.94
CA ALA A 21 -13.27 -5.03 -13.14
C ALA A 21 -13.20 -4.48 -11.71
N VAL A 22 -12.01 -4.50 -11.09
CA VAL A 22 -11.78 -3.95 -9.75
C VAL A 22 -11.99 -2.43 -9.75
N HIS A 23 -11.43 -1.71 -10.72
CA HIS A 23 -11.59 -0.27 -10.87
C HIS A 23 -13.07 0.11 -11.09
N GLY A 24 -13.76 -0.57 -12.00
CA GLY A 24 -15.18 -0.32 -12.23
C GLY A 24 -16.06 -0.62 -11.01
N TYR A 25 -15.70 -1.61 -10.19
CA TYR A 25 -16.39 -1.86 -8.92
C TYR A 25 -16.16 -0.72 -7.92
N MET A 26 -14.92 -0.27 -7.78
CA MET A 26 -14.53 0.86 -6.93
C MET A 26 -15.27 2.16 -7.34
N GLU A 27 -15.28 2.51 -8.63
CA GLU A 27 -15.96 3.72 -9.15
C GLU A 27 -17.45 3.76 -8.78
N ARG A 28 -18.14 2.61 -8.86
CA ARG A 28 -19.56 2.52 -8.47
C ARG A 28 -19.82 2.79 -6.98
N LEU A 29 -18.79 2.68 -6.14
CA LEU A 29 -18.90 2.90 -4.69
C LEU A 29 -18.64 4.36 -4.30
N ILE A 30 -17.89 5.11 -5.11
CA ILE A 30 -17.48 6.50 -4.83
C ILE A 30 -18.67 7.40 -4.43
N PRO A 31 -19.83 7.39 -5.12
CA PRO A 31 -20.95 8.27 -4.77
C PRO A 31 -21.46 8.14 -3.33
N LYS A 32 -21.27 6.98 -2.69
CA LYS A 32 -21.69 6.73 -1.30
C LYS A 32 -20.90 7.57 -0.29
N TYR A 33 -19.68 8.00 -0.64
CA TYR A 33 -18.80 8.75 0.26
C TYR A 33 -19.02 10.26 0.21
N ARG A 34 -19.76 10.78 -0.78
CA ARG A 34 -20.05 12.21 -0.93
C ARG A 34 -20.56 12.86 0.34
N ARG A 35 -21.68 12.35 0.86
CA ARG A 35 -22.39 12.95 1.99
C ARG A 35 -21.55 12.90 3.27
N PRO A 36 -20.90 11.78 3.63
CA PRO A 36 -19.93 11.75 4.72
C PRO A 36 -18.83 12.82 4.61
N ILE A 37 -18.22 12.99 3.44
CA ILE A 37 -17.13 13.95 3.22
C ILE A 37 -17.60 15.39 3.40
N ILE A 38 -18.68 15.79 2.70
CA ILE A 38 -19.16 17.18 2.72
C ILE A 38 -19.57 17.63 4.13
N LYS A 39 -20.17 16.70 4.91
CA LYS A 39 -20.66 16.99 6.26
C LYS A 39 -19.58 16.92 7.34
N SER A 40 -18.43 16.32 7.06
CA SER A 40 -17.36 16.23 8.05
C SER A 40 -16.64 17.56 8.23
N ASN A 41 -16.23 17.84 9.45
CA ASN A 41 -15.28 18.90 9.79
C ASN A 41 -13.95 18.32 10.32
N LYS A 42 -13.80 16.99 10.29
CA LYS A 42 -12.60 16.28 10.72
C LYS A 42 -11.99 15.55 9.54
N PHE A 43 -10.72 15.84 9.29
CA PHE A 43 -9.93 15.25 8.23
C PHE A 43 -8.51 14.94 8.76
N PRO A 44 -7.79 13.96 8.18
CA PRO A 44 -8.24 13.05 7.11
C PRO A 44 -9.31 12.07 7.61
N MET A 45 -10.24 11.72 6.70
CA MET A 45 -11.23 10.67 6.88
C MET A 45 -10.74 9.39 6.23
N TYR A 46 -10.69 8.33 7.03
CA TYR A 46 -10.41 6.98 6.56
C TYR A 46 -11.68 6.16 6.63
N PHE A 47 -12.12 5.63 5.48
CA PHE A 47 -13.31 4.78 5.43
C PHE A 47 -12.95 3.34 5.76
N THR A 48 -13.96 2.56 6.17
CA THR A 48 -13.78 1.11 6.37
C THR A 48 -13.40 0.48 5.02
N PRO A 49 -12.33 -0.32 4.95
CA PRO A 49 -11.92 -0.96 3.69
C PRO A 49 -13.02 -1.87 3.17
N ILE A 50 -13.28 -1.81 1.86
CA ILE A 50 -14.28 -2.66 1.21
C ILE A 50 -13.59 -3.92 0.68
N GLU A 51 -14.21 -5.07 0.91
CA GLU A 51 -13.77 -6.33 0.34
C GLU A 51 -14.44 -6.56 -1.02
N PHE A 52 -13.64 -6.97 -2.01
CA PHE A 52 -14.12 -7.36 -3.32
C PHE A 52 -13.51 -8.72 -3.68
N VAL A 53 -14.35 -9.65 -4.13
CA VAL A 53 -13.90 -10.95 -4.67
C VAL A 53 -14.20 -10.95 -6.16
N SER A 54 -13.16 -11.14 -6.98
CA SER A 54 -13.29 -11.14 -8.43
C SER A 54 -13.92 -12.43 -8.95
N ARG A 55 -14.28 -12.44 -10.25
CA ARG A 55 -14.79 -13.65 -10.92
C ARG A 55 -13.77 -14.78 -10.95
N LYS A 56 -12.47 -14.46 -10.89
CA LYS A 56 -11.40 -15.45 -10.77
C LYS A 56 -11.10 -15.86 -9.33
N ASN A 57 -11.95 -15.49 -8.36
CA ASN A 57 -11.81 -15.74 -6.93
C ASN A 57 -10.58 -15.09 -6.27
N ASN A 58 -10.06 -14.00 -6.86
CA ASN A 58 -9.01 -13.22 -6.22
C ASN A 58 -9.64 -12.24 -5.22
N ARG A 59 -9.02 -12.11 -4.04
CA ARG A 59 -9.52 -11.24 -2.95
C ARG A 59 -8.82 -9.89 -3.01
N TYR A 60 -9.61 -8.83 -2.90
CA TYR A 60 -9.14 -7.45 -2.90
C TYR A 60 -9.65 -6.69 -1.70
N LEU A 61 -8.83 -5.77 -1.19
CA LEU A 61 -9.26 -4.72 -0.28
C LEU A 61 -9.11 -3.37 -0.97
N ILE A 62 -10.13 -2.55 -0.85
CA ILE A 62 -10.18 -1.20 -1.41
C ILE A 62 -10.29 -0.22 -0.25
N PHE A 63 -9.27 0.60 -0.09
CA PHE A 63 -9.19 1.65 0.91
C PHE A 63 -9.62 2.95 0.23
N PHE A 64 -10.48 3.71 0.92
CA PHE A 64 -10.85 5.06 0.50
C PHE A 64 -10.43 6.03 1.60
N GLU A 65 -9.85 7.15 1.20
CA GLU A 65 -9.54 8.27 2.09
C GLU A 65 -9.98 9.60 1.48
N ALA A 66 -10.39 10.52 2.33
CA ALA A 66 -10.58 11.92 1.96
C ALA A 66 -9.75 12.76 2.93
N ARG A 67 -8.85 13.57 2.42
CA ARG A 67 -7.98 14.49 3.17
C ARG A 67 -8.62 15.86 3.33
N ASN A 68 -9.54 16.25 2.45
CA ASN A 68 -10.31 17.47 2.60
C ASN A 68 -11.66 17.38 1.86
N LYS A 69 -12.48 18.44 1.93
CA LYS A 69 -13.80 18.48 1.27
C LYS A 69 -13.71 18.50 -0.27
N LYS A 70 -12.63 19.05 -0.84
CA LYS A 70 -12.43 19.15 -2.29
C LYS A 70 -12.15 17.80 -2.95
N ASP A 71 -11.71 16.80 -2.19
CA ASP A 71 -11.50 15.44 -2.71
C ASP A 71 -12.78 14.81 -3.28
N TRP A 72 -13.96 15.23 -2.81
CA TRP A 72 -15.19 14.80 -3.45
C TRP A 72 -15.30 15.30 -4.90
N GLU A 73 -14.82 16.51 -5.19
CA GLU A 73 -14.87 17.13 -6.52
C GLU A 73 -13.71 16.68 -7.41
N ARG A 74 -12.52 16.51 -6.83
CA ARG A 74 -11.29 16.14 -7.55
C ARG A 74 -11.13 14.63 -7.75
N GLY A 75 -11.89 13.83 -7.01
CA GLY A 75 -11.77 12.37 -6.97
C GLY A 75 -11.25 11.93 -5.61
N ILE A 76 -12.01 11.04 -4.96
CA ILE A 76 -11.62 10.46 -3.67
C ILE A 76 -10.33 9.66 -3.85
N LEU A 77 -9.43 9.75 -2.87
CA LEU A 77 -8.20 8.97 -2.90
C LEU A 77 -8.50 7.52 -2.54
N TYR A 78 -7.80 6.60 -3.21
CA TYR A 78 -7.97 5.19 -2.97
C TYR A 78 -6.67 4.39 -3.08
N THR A 79 -6.63 3.26 -2.40
CA THR A 79 -5.58 2.25 -2.52
C THR A 79 -6.24 0.89 -2.75
N ILE A 80 -5.75 0.15 -3.73
CA ILE A 80 -6.25 -1.18 -4.06
C ILE A 80 -5.13 -2.18 -3.79
N ILE A 81 -5.45 -3.20 -3.00
CA ILE A 81 -4.54 -4.31 -2.75
C ILE A 81 -5.22 -5.64 -3.06
N CYS A 82 -4.45 -6.58 -3.59
CA CYS A 82 -4.84 -7.97 -3.73
C CYS A 82 -4.17 -8.80 -2.63
N LEU A 83 -4.95 -9.66 -1.97
CA LEU A 83 -4.48 -10.58 -0.94
C LEU A 83 -4.35 -11.98 -1.54
N TYR A 84 -3.22 -12.65 -1.30
CA TYR A 84 -3.01 -14.02 -1.73
C TYR A 84 -2.08 -14.77 -0.78
N GLU A 85 -2.22 -16.08 -0.71
CA GLU A 85 -1.41 -16.94 0.14
C GLU A 85 -0.20 -17.47 -0.63
N LYS A 86 0.96 -17.47 0.03
CA LYS A 86 2.20 -18.12 -0.41
C LYS A 86 2.88 -18.74 0.80
N GLN A 87 3.97 -19.48 0.57
CA GLN A 87 4.77 -20.01 1.66
C GLN A 87 5.17 -18.89 2.64
N GLY A 88 4.85 -19.08 3.93
CA GLY A 88 5.08 -18.08 4.97
C GLY A 88 3.89 -17.15 5.28
N GLY A 89 2.77 -17.26 4.56
CA GLY A 89 1.49 -16.60 4.88
C GLY A 89 0.99 -15.60 3.83
N THR A 90 0.10 -14.70 4.27
CA THR A 90 -0.58 -13.74 3.41
C THR A 90 0.38 -12.70 2.84
N ASN A 91 0.53 -12.72 1.52
CA ASN A 91 1.22 -11.71 0.74
C ASN A 91 0.22 -10.68 0.22
N VAL A 92 0.74 -9.49 -0.09
CA VAL A 92 -0.07 -8.39 -0.60
C VAL A 92 0.54 -7.84 -1.88
N MET A 93 -0.28 -7.68 -2.92
CA MET A 93 0.10 -6.92 -4.11
C MET A 93 -0.73 -5.63 -4.18
N MET A 94 -0.08 -4.49 -4.02
CA MET A 94 -0.67 -3.18 -4.28
C MET A 94 -0.39 -2.79 -5.73
N PHE A 95 -1.40 -2.24 -6.40
CA PHE A 95 -1.27 -1.77 -7.78
C PHE A 95 -2.08 -0.51 -8.02
N SER A 96 -1.67 0.23 -9.05
CA SER A 96 -2.42 1.35 -9.59
C SER A 96 -3.23 0.91 -10.80
N THR A 97 -4.36 1.57 -11.05
CA THR A 97 -5.16 1.37 -12.26
C THR A 97 -4.57 2.10 -13.47
N VAL A 98 -3.67 3.07 -13.24
CA VAL A 98 -3.03 3.90 -14.27
C VAL A 98 -1.55 3.58 -14.49
N SER A 99 -0.86 3.06 -13.48
CA SER A 99 0.55 2.64 -13.58
C SER A 99 0.67 1.12 -13.59
N LYS A 100 1.60 0.60 -14.40
CA LYS A 100 1.97 -0.83 -14.41
C LYS A 100 2.85 -1.23 -13.24
N ALA A 101 3.35 -0.27 -12.46
CA ALA A 101 4.11 -0.55 -11.24
C ALA A 101 3.26 -1.30 -10.23
N ILE A 102 3.81 -2.41 -9.73
CA ILE A 102 3.23 -3.19 -8.64
C ILE A 102 4.19 -3.26 -7.47
N HIS A 103 3.60 -3.27 -6.29
CA HIS A 103 4.31 -3.32 -5.03
C HIS A 103 3.89 -4.60 -4.31
N ILE A 104 4.84 -5.51 -4.09
CA ILE A 104 4.62 -6.78 -3.42
C ILE A 104 5.17 -6.69 -2.00
N TYR A 105 4.32 -6.95 -1.02
CA TYR A 105 4.67 -6.97 0.39
C TYR A 105 4.61 -8.41 0.91
N SER A 106 5.71 -8.85 1.52
CA SER A 106 5.81 -10.19 2.08
C SER A 106 5.17 -10.29 3.48
N PRO A 107 4.84 -11.50 3.96
CA PRO A 107 4.40 -11.72 5.34
C PRO A 107 5.45 -11.25 6.35
N HIS A 108 6.75 -11.41 6.04
CA HIS A 108 7.85 -10.92 6.84
C HIS A 108 7.80 -9.39 7.01
N PHE A 109 7.48 -8.65 5.95
CA PHE A 109 7.32 -7.19 6.02
C PHE A 109 6.30 -6.79 7.08
N PHE A 110 5.09 -7.38 7.03
CA PHE A 110 4.02 -7.07 7.99
C PHE A 110 4.33 -7.57 9.40
N SER A 111 5.02 -8.71 9.54
CA SER A 111 5.51 -9.19 10.83
C SER A 111 6.50 -8.21 11.48
N ARG A 112 7.41 -7.62 10.69
CA ARG A 112 8.31 -6.56 11.18
C ARG A 112 7.56 -5.29 11.55
N TYR A 113 6.58 -4.86 10.77
CA TYR A 113 5.74 -3.71 11.12
C TYR A 113 4.98 -3.95 12.44
N ARG A 114 4.38 -5.13 12.61
CA ARG A 114 3.68 -5.52 13.85
C ARG A 114 4.61 -5.51 15.07
N SER A 115 5.73 -6.21 14.99
CA SER A 115 6.65 -6.37 16.13
C SER A 115 7.45 -5.11 16.45
N ARG A 116 7.95 -4.39 15.44
CA ARG A 116 8.88 -3.28 15.62
C ARG A 116 8.18 -1.93 15.85
N PHE A 117 7.04 -1.70 15.20
CA PHE A 117 6.32 -0.44 15.28
C PHE A 117 5.06 -0.52 16.14
N LEU A 118 4.14 -1.44 15.81
CA LEU A 118 2.89 -1.57 16.58
C LEU A 118 3.15 -2.13 17.99
N LYS A 119 4.19 -2.96 18.16
CA LYS A 119 4.55 -3.65 19.40
C LYS A 119 3.37 -4.45 19.98
N ASP A 120 2.57 -5.03 19.09
CA ASP A 120 1.39 -5.82 19.44
C ASP A 120 1.34 -7.11 18.62
N ASP A 121 1.94 -8.18 19.16
CA ASP A 121 1.98 -9.48 18.50
C ASP A 121 0.64 -10.23 18.51
N SER A 122 -0.34 -9.76 19.30
CA SER A 122 -1.69 -10.33 19.35
C SER A 122 -2.54 -9.92 18.15
N MET A 123 -2.17 -8.83 17.45
CA MET A 123 -2.92 -8.33 16.32
C MET A 123 -2.96 -9.35 15.17
N PRO A 124 -4.17 -9.71 14.67
CA PRO A 124 -4.32 -10.63 13.55
C PRO A 124 -3.64 -10.11 12.28
N PRO A 125 -3.03 -10.99 11.43
CA PRO A 125 -2.31 -10.55 10.23
C PRO A 125 -3.10 -9.64 9.29
N LEU A 126 -4.39 -9.92 9.09
CA LEU A 126 -5.25 -9.10 8.24
C LEU A 126 -5.46 -7.70 8.81
N ASP A 127 -5.56 -7.57 10.12
CA ASP A 127 -5.72 -6.27 10.78
C ASP A 127 -4.44 -5.45 10.75
N VAL A 128 -3.27 -6.11 10.84
CA VAL A 128 -1.96 -5.48 10.61
C VAL A 128 -1.89 -4.91 9.19
N ILE A 129 -2.29 -5.67 8.18
CA ILE A 129 -2.31 -5.23 6.77
C ILE A 129 -3.27 -4.03 6.62
N LYS A 130 -4.50 -4.13 7.14
CA LYS A 130 -5.49 -3.04 7.10
C LYS A 130 -4.96 -1.77 7.80
N ARG A 131 -4.30 -1.91 8.96
CA ARG A 131 -3.68 -0.81 9.71
C ARG A 131 -2.51 -0.18 8.94
N PHE A 132 -1.69 -1.01 8.30
CA PHE A 132 -0.56 -0.52 7.50
C PHE A 132 -1.06 0.34 6.35
N PHE A 133 -1.93 -0.17 5.47
CA PHE A 133 -2.39 0.58 4.29
C PHE A 133 -3.27 1.78 4.62
N LYS A 134 -3.98 1.76 5.75
CA LYS A 134 -4.73 2.93 6.24
C LYS A 134 -3.81 4.13 6.50
N ILE A 135 -2.63 3.91 7.08
CA ILE A 135 -1.72 5.00 7.45
C ILE A 135 -0.57 5.16 6.46
N ASN A 136 -0.21 4.12 5.70
CA ASN A 136 0.90 4.13 4.75
C ASN A 136 0.42 3.88 3.31
N PRO A 137 -0.53 4.66 2.76
CA PRO A 137 -1.05 4.43 1.40
C PRO A 137 -0.06 4.80 0.30
N THR A 138 1.02 5.51 0.65
CA THR A 138 2.06 5.96 -0.28
C THR A 138 3.41 5.82 0.39
N ALA A 139 4.41 5.40 -0.38
CA ALA A 139 5.82 5.41 0.00
C ALA A 139 6.63 6.14 -1.07
N THR A 140 7.69 6.83 -0.64
CA THR A 140 8.72 7.38 -1.53
C THR A 140 9.86 6.38 -1.59
N ILE A 141 10.35 6.07 -2.80
CA ILE A 141 11.37 5.05 -3.04
C ILE A 141 12.55 5.69 -3.78
N TYR A 142 13.76 5.37 -3.34
CA TYR A 142 15.04 5.76 -3.93
C TYR A 142 15.81 4.51 -4.32
N LEU A 143 16.24 4.46 -5.58
CA LEU A 143 17.04 3.37 -6.10
C LEU A 143 18.49 3.57 -5.66
N VAL A 144 19.13 2.48 -5.27
CA VAL A 144 20.58 2.46 -5.06
C VAL A 144 21.24 2.43 -6.44
N GLU A 145 22.20 3.33 -6.67
CA GLU A 145 22.95 3.35 -7.93
C GLU A 145 23.60 1.99 -8.20
N ASP A 146 23.55 1.55 -9.46
CA ASP A 146 24.10 0.27 -9.94
C ASP A 146 23.60 -0.98 -9.17
N SER A 147 22.39 -0.93 -8.62
CA SER A 147 21.79 -2.02 -7.86
C SER A 147 20.28 -2.16 -8.13
N ASP A 148 19.78 -3.39 -7.98
CA ASP A 148 18.34 -3.67 -7.97
C ASP A 148 17.69 -3.31 -6.63
N GLU A 149 18.47 -2.90 -5.63
CA GLU A 149 17.99 -2.57 -4.30
C GLU A 149 17.45 -1.14 -4.22
N PHE A 150 16.50 -0.96 -3.32
CA PHE A 150 15.98 0.36 -3.00
C PHE A 150 15.77 0.51 -1.49
N TYR A 151 15.82 1.75 -1.05
CA TYR A 151 15.33 2.18 0.23
C TYR A 151 14.27 3.25 0.04
N GLY A 152 13.43 3.43 1.05
CA GLY A 152 12.32 4.35 0.95
C GLY A 152 11.69 4.60 2.30
N THR A 153 10.65 5.40 2.30
CA THR A 153 9.92 5.72 3.53
C THR A 153 8.42 5.72 3.30
N CYS A 154 7.72 5.35 4.36
CA CYS A 154 6.30 5.63 4.54
C CYS A 154 6.11 6.55 5.75
N ASN A 155 4.90 6.62 6.32
CA ASN A 155 4.63 7.52 7.45
C ASN A 155 5.28 7.09 8.75
N GLU A 156 5.42 5.78 8.92
CA GLU A 156 5.73 5.19 10.21
C GLU A 156 7.14 4.58 10.25
N GLY A 157 7.85 4.58 9.11
CA GLY A 157 9.21 4.09 9.05
C GLY A 157 9.76 3.93 7.64
N ALA A 158 10.97 3.37 7.61
CA ALA A 158 11.70 3.04 6.41
C ALA A 158 11.30 1.68 5.84
N ILE A 159 11.42 1.59 4.52
CA ILE A 159 11.12 0.42 3.71
C ILE A 159 12.38 0.08 2.93
N PHE A 160 12.73 -1.20 2.92
CA PHE A 160 13.82 -1.72 2.10
C PHE A 160 13.33 -2.86 1.23
N GLY A 161 13.84 -2.94 0.02
CA GLY A 161 13.40 -3.92 -0.95
C GLY A 161 14.28 -3.97 -2.18
N LYS A 162 13.74 -4.60 -3.22
CA LYS A 162 14.39 -4.71 -4.52
C LYS A 162 13.41 -4.68 -5.67
N ILE A 163 13.87 -4.24 -6.83
CA ILE A 163 13.20 -4.41 -8.11
C ILE A 163 13.58 -5.78 -8.65
N THR A 164 12.60 -6.59 -9.04
CA THR A 164 12.87 -7.97 -9.53
C THR A 164 12.59 -8.16 -11.00
N ALA A 165 11.88 -7.22 -11.62
CA ALA A 165 11.58 -7.15 -13.03
C ALA A 165 11.05 -5.74 -13.33
N ASP A 166 10.95 -5.40 -14.62
CA ASP A 166 10.31 -4.17 -15.06
C ASP A 166 8.93 -4.02 -14.41
N ASN A 167 8.76 -2.99 -13.60
CA ASN A 167 7.54 -2.65 -12.84
C ASN A 167 7.24 -3.51 -11.60
N VAL A 168 8.09 -4.47 -11.20
CA VAL A 168 7.87 -5.31 -10.02
C VAL A 168 8.77 -4.88 -8.86
N ILE A 169 8.17 -4.22 -7.88
CA ILE A 169 8.84 -3.68 -6.69
C ILE A 169 8.50 -4.58 -5.50
N VAL A 170 9.49 -5.26 -4.93
CA VAL A 170 9.31 -6.18 -3.81
C VAL A 170 9.80 -5.54 -2.51
N LEU A 171 8.85 -5.25 -1.61
CA LEU A 171 9.08 -4.68 -0.29
C LEU A 171 9.41 -5.82 0.69
N LYS A 172 10.68 -5.90 1.09
CA LYS A 172 11.23 -7.03 1.86
C LYS A 172 11.11 -6.83 3.36
N THR A 173 11.37 -5.62 3.85
CA THR A 173 11.37 -5.35 5.28
C THR A 173 10.95 -3.94 5.62
N PHE A 174 10.43 -3.80 6.85
CA PHE A 174 10.08 -2.54 7.49
C PHE A 174 11.01 -2.29 8.68
N VAL A 175 11.40 -1.03 8.87
CA VAL A 175 12.18 -0.55 10.02
C VAL A 175 11.52 0.74 10.52
N SER A 176 11.13 0.79 11.79
CA SER A 176 10.63 2.03 12.39
C SER A 176 11.74 3.07 12.44
N PHE A 177 11.40 4.36 12.36
CA PHE A 177 12.42 5.42 12.38
C PHE A 177 13.36 5.36 13.58
N ASP A 178 12.86 4.97 14.75
CA ASP A 178 13.65 4.86 15.98
C ASP A 178 14.65 3.69 15.97
N MET A 179 14.58 2.82 14.96
CA MET A 179 15.48 1.67 14.77
C MET A 179 16.46 1.89 13.61
N LEU A 180 16.45 3.07 12.98
CA LEU A 180 17.43 3.38 11.95
C LEU A 180 18.81 3.54 12.58
N HIS A 181 19.82 3.02 11.89
CA HIS A 181 21.21 3.30 12.25
C HIS A 181 21.54 4.76 11.91
N ASP A 182 22.51 5.37 12.58
CA ASP A 182 22.90 6.78 12.36
C ASP A 182 23.22 7.06 10.88
N SER A 183 23.87 6.12 10.20
CA SER A 183 24.16 6.22 8.75
C SER A 183 22.92 6.20 7.85
N GLN A 184 21.75 5.90 8.39
CA GLN A 184 20.46 5.81 7.70
C GLN A 184 19.53 6.98 8.07
N GLU A 185 19.97 7.94 8.88
CA GLU A 185 19.14 9.05 9.36
C GLU A 185 18.60 9.92 8.22
N HIS A 186 19.35 10.02 7.11
CA HIS A 186 18.94 10.69 5.87
C HIS A 186 17.57 10.21 5.33
N ILE A 187 17.20 8.95 5.58
CA ILE A 187 15.89 8.41 5.19
C ILE A 187 14.75 9.13 5.94
N LYS A 188 14.98 9.49 7.19
CA LYS A 188 14.01 10.22 8.01
C LYS A 188 14.05 11.72 7.75
N THR A 189 15.20 12.30 7.43
CA THR A 189 15.35 13.76 7.32
C THR A 189 15.14 14.28 5.90
N GLU A 190 15.44 13.51 4.86
CA GLU A 190 15.35 13.98 3.47
C GLU A 190 14.21 13.30 2.71
N ILE A 191 14.14 11.98 2.79
CA ILE A 191 13.15 11.18 2.02
C ILE A 191 11.75 11.37 2.60
N TYR A 192 11.62 11.43 3.92
CA TYR A 192 10.34 11.68 4.58
C TYR A 192 9.83 13.08 4.28
N ASP A 193 10.70 14.08 4.26
CA ASP A 193 10.32 15.45 3.88
C ASP A 193 9.76 15.51 2.45
N ASN A 194 10.35 14.74 1.54
CA ASN A 194 9.84 14.62 0.18
C ASN A 194 8.46 13.92 0.12
N LEU A 195 8.22 12.92 0.96
CA LEU A 195 6.89 12.30 1.11
C LEU A 195 5.86 13.32 1.62
N ILE A 196 6.23 14.14 2.60
CA ILE A 196 5.36 15.17 3.17
C ILE A 196 5.06 16.27 2.13
N LYS A 197 6.08 16.74 1.40
CA LYS A 197 5.92 17.72 0.30
C LYS A 197 5.02 17.19 -0.80
N TYR A 198 5.30 15.99 -1.33
CA TYR A 198 4.47 15.35 -2.35
C TYR A 198 3.00 15.28 -1.93
N ARG A 199 2.74 14.97 -0.65
CA ARG A 199 1.40 14.90 -0.11
C ARG A 199 0.72 16.25 0.06
N ALA A 200 1.46 17.31 0.30
CA ALA A 200 0.93 18.67 0.35
C ALA A 200 0.59 19.17 -1.06
N GLU A 201 1.33 18.75 -2.09
CA GLU A 201 1.08 19.13 -3.48
C GLU A 201 -0.15 18.46 -4.09
N ILE A 202 -0.47 17.23 -3.68
CA ILE A 202 -1.69 16.52 -4.12
C ILE A 202 -2.95 16.89 -3.31
N GLN A 203 -2.90 17.93 -2.45
CA GLN A 203 -4.04 18.43 -1.65
C GLN A 203 -4.80 19.58 -2.31
#